data_AF-A0A1Z8VJ21-F1
#
_entry.id   AF-A0A1Z8VJ21-F1
#
_cell.length_a   1.000
_cell.length_b   1.000
_cell.length_c   1.000
_cell.angle_alpha   90.00
_cell.angle_beta   90.00
_cell.angle_gamma   90.00
#
_symmetry.space_group_name_H-M   'P 1'
#
loop_
_entity.id
_entity.type
_entity.pdbx_description
1 polymer ?
#
loop_
_entity_poly.entity_id
_entity_poly.type
_entity_poly.pdbx_seq_one_letter_code
_entity_poly.pdbx_strand_id
1 'polypeptide(L)'
;MSNPKKKKKESRHWLDNPANVKKLIRGLYWLCGLVIGIDIIFSLFWHKHAIFKEDVSLHTLETLPTFYGIYGFVAFVGLVYVSKLMRSWKGSNILMREEDYWNK
;
A
#
# COMPACT_ATOMS: atom_id res chain seq x y z
N MET A 1 8.80 44.39 -21.93
CA MET A 1 9.69 43.26 -22.27
C MET A 1 9.87 42.37 -21.05
N SER A 2 9.19 41.22 -21.01
CA SER A 2 9.30 40.25 -19.91
C SER A 2 10.58 39.42 -20.08
N ASN A 3 11.50 39.56 -19.13
CA ASN A 3 12.78 38.85 -19.07
C ASN A 3 12.55 37.31 -19.07
N PRO A 4 13.17 36.51 -19.96
CA PRO A 4 12.94 35.07 -19.98
C PRO A 4 13.49 34.44 -18.71
N LYS A 5 12.59 33.96 -17.83
CA LYS A 5 12.97 33.20 -16.64
C LYS A 5 13.75 31.94 -17.07
N LYS A 6 15.04 31.88 -16.76
CA LYS A 6 15.87 30.67 -16.91
C LYS A 6 15.19 29.52 -16.17
N LYS A 7 14.70 28.52 -16.89
CA LYS A 7 14.19 27.27 -16.29
C LYS A 7 15.35 26.63 -15.50
N LYS A 8 15.27 26.64 -14.17
CA LYS A 8 16.19 25.85 -13.34
C LYS A 8 16.03 24.39 -13.76
N LYS A 9 17.14 23.73 -14.07
CA LYS A 9 17.18 22.30 -14.36
C LYS A 9 16.69 21.58 -13.10
N GLU A 10 15.49 21.02 -13.15
CA GLU A 10 14.91 20.26 -12.05
C GLU A 10 15.88 19.12 -11.69
N SER A 11 16.23 19.01 -10.41
CA SER A 11 17.14 17.97 -9.95
C SER A 11 16.45 16.62 -10.10
N ARG A 12 17.14 15.68 -10.75
CA ARG A 12 16.66 14.29 -10.91
C ARG A 12 16.41 13.69 -9.52
N HIS A 13 15.19 13.23 -9.25
CA HIS A 13 14.84 12.63 -7.97
C HIS A 13 15.33 11.18 -7.92
N TRP A 14 15.62 10.68 -6.72
CA TRP A 14 16.16 9.32 -6.55
C TRP A 14 15.22 8.23 -7.06
N LEU A 15 13.90 8.45 -6.95
CA LEU A 15 12.86 7.53 -7.42
C LEU A 15 12.59 7.63 -8.93
N ASP A 16 13.17 8.60 -9.65
CA ASP A 16 13.05 8.70 -11.11
C ASP A 16 13.81 7.57 -11.81
N ASN A 17 14.80 6.98 -11.13
CA ASN A 17 15.54 5.85 -11.67
C ASN A 17 14.73 4.55 -11.45
N PRO A 18 14.31 3.85 -12.52
CA PRO A 18 13.52 2.62 -12.40
C PRO A 18 14.25 1.51 -11.63
N ALA A 19 15.59 1.54 -11.57
CA ALA A 19 16.36 0.60 -10.77
C ALA A 19 16.11 0.77 -9.25
N ASN A 20 15.94 2.01 -8.78
CA ASN A 20 15.68 2.29 -7.36
C ASN A 20 14.26 1.91 -6.97
N VAL A 21 13.30 2.13 -7.86
CA VAL A 21 11.91 1.67 -7.68
C VAL A 21 11.86 0.15 -7.56
N LYS A 22 12.57 -0.59 -8.43
CA LYS A 22 12.67 -2.05 -8.34
C LYS A 22 13.27 -2.52 -7.02
N LYS A 23 14.29 -1.84 -6.50
CA LYS A 23 14.89 -2.15 -5.19
C LYS A 23 13.89 -1.94 -4.05
N LEU A 24 13.14 -0.83 -4.08
CA LEU A 24 12.10 -0.54 -3.08
C LEU A 24 11.02 -1.63 -3.07
N ILE A 25 10.48 -1.97 -4.24
CA ILE A 25 9.46 -3.02 -4.38
C ILE A 25 10.00 -4.37 -3.88
N ARG A 26 11.26 -4.69 -4.21
CA ARG A 26 11.89 -5.93 -3.76
C ARG A 26 12.08 -5.96 -2.24
N GLY A 27 12.42 -4.82 -1.64
CA GLY A 27 12.48 -4.67 -0.18
C GLY A 27 11.12 -4.87 0.49
N LEU A 28 10.05 -4.33 -0.10
CA LEU A 28 8.68 -4.55 0.38
C LEU A 28 8.32 -6.04 0.35
N TYR A 29 8.57 -6.75 -0.75
CA TYR A 29 8.32 -8.19 -0.82
C TYR A 29 9.14 -8.98 0.20
N TRP A 30 10.38 -8.56 0.43
CA TRP A 30 11.24 -9.19 1.43
C TRP A 30 10.67 -8.99 2.85
N LEU A 31 10.19 -7.79 3.17
CA LEU A 31 9.53 -7.50 4.44
C LEU A 31 8.24 -8.31 4.61
N CYS A 32 7.40 -8.40 3.58
CA CYS A 32 6.19 -9.25 3.61
C CYS A 32 6.55 -10.72 3.86
N GLY A 33 7.56 -11.25 3.16
CA GLY A 33 8.04 -12.61 3.37
C GLY A 33 8.58 -12.83 4.79
N LEU A 34 9.30 -11.86 5.35
CA LEU A 34 9.80 -11.90 6.73
C LEU A 34 8.65 -11.92 7.74
N VAL A 35 7.64 -11.08 7.58
CA VAL A 35 6.46 -11.06 8.47
C VAL A 35 5.71 -12.39 8.43
N ILE A 36 5.51 -12.97 7.24
CA ILE A 36 4.89 -14.29 7.09
C ILE A 36 5.75 -15.38 7.74
N GLY A 37 7.07 -15.33 7.52
CA GLY A 37 8.01 -16.29 8.13
C GLY A 37 7.98 -16.23 9.66
N ILE A 38 7.96 -15.04 10.23
CA ILE A 38 7.77 -14.84 11.67
C ILE A 38 6.44 -15.43 12.12
N ASP A 39 5.33 -15.12 11.45
CA ASP A 39 4.02 -15.62 11.86
C ASP A 39 3.91 -17.16 11.80
N ILE A 40 4.57 -17.80 10.83
CA ILE A 40 4.66 -19.26 10.75
C ILE A 40 5.46 -19.82 11.95
N ILE A 41 6.63 -19.23 12.24
CA ILE A 41 7.45 -19.67 13.39
C ILE A 41 6.66 -19.52 14.69
N PHE A 42 6.02 -18.36 14.91
CA PHE A 42 5.18 -18.14 16.08
C PHE A 42 4.00 -19.11 16.14
N SER A 43 3.36 -19.41 15.02
CA SER A 43 2.25 -20.36 14.96
C SER A 43 2.66 -21.82 15.23
N LEU A 44 3.92 -22.19 14.98
CA LEU A 44 4.45 -23.53 15.20
C LEU A 44 4.97 -23.73 16.63
N PHE A 45 5.53 -22.67 17.24
CA PHE A 45 6.10 -22.71 18.58
C PHE A 45 5.13 -22.27 19.69
N TRP A 46 4.09 -21.48 19.36
CA TRP A 46 3.10 -20.97 20.32
C TRP A 46 1.67 -21.33 19.90
N HIS A 47 0.88 -21.85 20.85
CA HIS A 47 -0.57 -21.93 20.67
C HIS A 47 -1.17 -20.52 20.64
N LYS A 48 -1.70 -20.12 19.49
CA LYS A 48 -2.47 -18.87 19.36
C LYS A 48 -3.73 -18.97 20.23
N HIS A 49 -3.88 -18.09 21.21
CA HIS A 49 -5.16 -17.87 21.89
C HIS A 49 -6.07 -17.16 20.90
N ALA A 50 -7.06 -17.87 20.35
CA ALA A 50 -8.10 -17.27 19.54
C ALA A 50 -8.92 -16.29 20.41
N ILE A 51 -9.24 -15.13 19.84
CA ILE A 51 -9.99 -14.07 20.55
C ILE A 51 -11.50 -14.32 20.44
N PHE A 52 -11.93 -14.99 19.39
CA PHE A 52 -13.33 -15.35 19.18
C PHE A 52 -13.70 -16.60 20.00
N LYS A 53 -14.99 -16.85 20.23
CA LYS A 53 -15.46 -18.08 20.89
C LYS A 53 -15.71 -19.18 19.85
N GLU A 54 -15.57 -20.44 20.26
CA GLU A 54 -15.62 -21.64 19.39
C GLU A 54 -16.89 -21.75 18.52
N ASP A 55 -17.97 -21.05 18.88
CA ASP A 55 -19.28 -21.04 18.22
C ASP A 55 -19.36 -20.19 16.94
N VAL A 56 -18.31 -19.41 16.61
CA VAL A 56 -18.29 -18.56 15.42
C VAL A 56 -17.41 -19.19 14.34
N SER A 57 -17.93 -19.33 13.11
CA SER A 57 -17.23 -19.91 11.95
C SER A 57 -15.90 -19.22 11.59
N LEU A 58 -15.63 -18.04 12.15
CA LEU A 58 -14.38 -17.29 11.99
C LEU A 58 -13.24 -17.82 12.88
N HIS A 59 -13.55 -18.64 13.90
CA HIS A 59 -12.56 -19.18 14.83
C HIS A 59 -11.53 -20.07 14.12
N THR A 60 -11.98 -20.90 13.17
CA THR A 60 -11.11 -21.76 12.36
C THR A 60 -10.22 -20.94 11.42
N LEU A 61 -10.70 -19.80 10.92
CA LEU A 61 -9.94 -18.91 10.04
C LEU A 61 -8.90 -18.09 10.81
N GLU A 62 -9.23 -17.64 12.02
CA GLU A 62 -8.31 -16.89 12.88
C GLU A 62 -7.12 -17.73 13.36
N THR A 63 -7.36 -19.02 13.62
CA THR A 63 -6.31 -19.97 14.01
C THR A 63 -5.33 -20.29 12.89
N LEU A 64 -5.64 -19.94 11.63
CA LEU A 64 -4.73 -20.20 10.53
C LEU A 64 -3.50 -19.30 10.62
N PRO A 65 -2.29 -19.86 10.41
CA PRO A 65 -1.12 -19.03 10.19
C PRO A 65 -1.37 -18.14 8.97
N THR A 66 -0.89 -16.91 9.03
CA THR A 66 -0.94 -15.88 7.98
C THR A 66 -2.26 -15.13 7.82
N PHE A 67 -3.33 -15.47 8.56
CA PHE A 67 -4.64 -14.80 8.46
C PHE A 67 -4.54 -13.28 8.62
N TYR A 68 -3.91 -12.82 9.70
CA TYR A 68 -3.75 -11.39 10.01
C TYR A 68 -2.89 -10.64 8.99
N GLY A 69 -1.85 -11.30 8.45
CA GLY A 69 -1.01 -10.73 7.40
C GLY A 69 -1.78 -10.46 6.11
N ILE A 70 -2.60 -11.44 5.69
CA ILE A 70 -3.45 -11.29 4.49
C ILE A 70 -4.55 -10.27 4.73
N TYR A 71 -5.22 -10.34 5.88
CA TYR A 71 -6.28 -9.40 6.23
C TYR A 71 -5.78 -7.95 6.21
N GLY A 72 -4.65 -7.67 6.87
CA GLY A 72 -4.04 -6.34 6.87
C GLY A 72 -3.64 -5.87 5.47
N PHE A 73 -3.07 -6.76 4.65
CA PHE A 73 -2.72 -6.45 3.27
C PHE A 73 -3.94 -6.08 2.43
N VAL A 74 -5.00 -6.89 2.46
CA VAL A 74 -6.24 -6.64 1.72
C VAL A 74 -6.90 -5.35 2.19
N ALA A 75 -6.97 -5.12 3.51
CA ALA A 75 -7.51 -3.88 4.07
C ALA A 75 -6.74 -2.64 3.57
N PHE A 76 -5.41 -2.71 3.56
CA PHE A 76 -4.57 -1.61 3.09
C PHE A 76 -4.73 -1.35 1.59
N VAL A 77 -4.74 -2.41 0.77
CA VAL A 77 -4.99 -2.31 -0.68
C VAL A 77 -6.38 -1.69 -0.91
N GLY A 78 -7.40 -2.15 -0.19
CA GLY A 78 -8.75 -1.59 -0.22
C GLY A 78 -8.76 -0.10 0.08
N LEU A 79 -8.04 0.34 1.13
CA LEU A 79 -7.94 1.75 1.51
C LEU A 79 -7.30 2.61 0.40
N VAL A 80 -6.26 2.11 -0.26
CA VAL A 80 -5.63 2.79 -1.40
C VAL A 80 -6.60 2.88 -2.58
N TYR A 81 -7.35 1.82 -2.89
CA TYR A 81 -8.36 1.85 -3.94
C TYR A 81 -9.51 2.81 -3.62
N VAL A 82 -9.99 2.83 -2.38
CA VAL A 82 -11.00 3.80 -1.93
C VAL A 82 -10.49 5.22 -2.07
N SER A 83 -9.24 5.48 -1.69
CA SER A 83 -8.60 6.80 -1.86
C SER A 83 -8.52 7.20 -3.33
N LYS A 84 -8.16 6.26 -4.22
CA LYS A 84 -8.13 6.49 -5.66
C LYS A 84 -9.52 6.72 -6.24
N LEU A 85 -10.51 5.99 -5.74
CA LEU A 85 -11.92 6.15 -6.11
C LEU A 85 -12.40 7.54 -5.73
N MET A 86 -12.18 7.98 -4.48
CA MET A 86 -12.55 9.33 -4.03
C MET A 86 -11.89 10.44 -4.86
N ARG A 87 -10.67 10.22 -5.36
CA ARG A 87 -9.96 11.19 -6.20
C ARG A 87 -10.51 11.26 -7.63
N SER A 88 -10.87 10.13 -8.25
CA SER A 88 -11.22 10.05 -9.67
C SER A 88 -12.35 9.05 -9.93
N TRP A 89 -13.49 9.26 -9.28
CA TRP A 89 -14.65 8.40 -9.50
C TRP A 89 -15.35 8.81 -10.78
N LYS A 90 -15.45 7.87 -11.73
CA LYS A 90 -16.27 7.98 -12.94
C LYS A 90 -15.97 9.23 -13.82
N GLY A 91 -14.71 9.64 -13.89
CA GLY A 91 -14.27 10.79 -14.69
C GLY A 91 -14.51 12.16 -14.03
N SER A 92 -15.16 12.19 -12.86
CA SER A 92 -15.26 13.38 -12.03
C SER A 92 -14.17 13.37 -10.97
N ASN A 93 -13.34 14.41 -10.95
CA ASN A 93 -12.37 14.64 -9.90
C ASN A 93 -13.09 15.24 -8.67
N ILE A 94 -13.83 14.43 -7.91
CA ILE A 94 -14.68 14.95 -6.81
C ILE A 94 -13.87 15.71 -5.76
N LEU A 95 -12.67 15.21 -5.44
CA LEU A 95 -11.78 15.83 -4.47
C LEU A 95 -10.66 16.65 -5.10
N MET A 96 -10.41 16.48 -6.40
CA MET A 96 -9.32 17.17 -7.09
C MET A 96 -9.85 18.49 -7.65
N ARG A 97 -9.28 19.59 -7.20
CA ARG A 97 -9.50 20.94 -7.75
C ARG A 97 -9.14 20.96 -9.24
N GLU A 98 -9.93 21.66 -10.04
CA GLU A 98 -9.61 21.91 -11.45
C GLU A 98 -8.28 22.68 -11.56
N GLU A 99 -7.36 22.17 -12.37
CA GLU A 99 -6.05 22.77 -12.58
C GLU A 99 -5.86 23.18 -14.04
N ASP A 100 -6.23 24.43 -14.34
CA ASP A 100 -6.10 25.07 -15.67
C ASP A 100 -4.66 25.54 -16.00
N TYR A 101 -3.62 24.91 -15.43
CA TYR A 101 -2.24 25.39 -15.55
C TYR A 101 -1.63 25.27 -16.95
N TRP A 102 -2.23 24.46 -17.83
CA TRP A 102 -1.71 24.16 -19.18
C TRP A 102 -2.63 24.61 -20.31
N ASN A 103 -3.79 25.19 -19.99
CA ASN A 103 -4.66 25.81 -20.98
C ASN A 103 -4.14 27.22 -21.28
N LYS A 104 -3.17 27.31 -22.20
CA LYS A 104 -2.70 28.57 -22.78
C LYS A 104 -2.42 28.42 -24.26
#